data_AF-A0A2U3P8C7-F1
#
_entry.id   AF-A0A2U3P8C7-F1
#
_cell.length_a   1.000
_cell.length_b   1.000
_cell.length_c   1.000
_cell.angle_alpha   90.00
_cell.angle_beta   90.00
_cell.angle_gamma   90.00
#
_symmetry.space_group_name_H-M   'P 1'
#
loop_
_entity.id
_entity.type
_entity.pdbx_description
1 polymer ?
#
loop_
_entity_poly.entity_id
_entity_poly.type
_entity_poly.pdbx_seq_one_letter_code
_entity_poly.pdbx_strand_id
1 'polypeptide(L)'
;LAIASLVVVLVLCLAGVTAVSMQVRCVDAAREAARLAARGDERSAVDAARRLAPSGARVQVHRDGDFLVATVEVHSKLLPALAIAARAVSAAESRQ
;
A
#
# COMPACT_ATOMS: atom_id res chain seq x y z
N LEU A 1 25.60 -7.91 28.46
CA LEU A 1 25.50 -6.93 27.34
C LEU A 1 25.36 -7.61 25.98
N ALA A 2 26.14 -8.65 25.66
CA ALA A 2 26.07 -9.35 24.36
C ALA A 2 24.67 -9.88 23.98
N ILE A 3 23.94 -10.50 24.92
CA ILE A 3 22.57 -10.97 24.69
C ILE A 3 21.63 -9.79 24.43
N ALA A 4 21.75 -8.71 25.22
CA ALA A 4 20.92 -7.52 25.06
C ALA A 4 21.12 -6.88 23.68
N SER A 5 22.36 -6.75 23.20
CA SER A 5 22.63 -6.23 21.85
C SER A 5 22.05 -7.15 20.75
N LEU A 6 22.14 -8.46 20.92
CA LEU A 6 21.60 -9.41 19.95
C LEU A 6 20.07 -9.36 19.88
N VAL A 7 19.41 -9.23 21.03
CA VAL A 7 17.96 -9.04 21.11
C VAL A 7 17.54 -7.74 20.40
N VAL A 8 18.26 -6.64 20.62
CA VAL A 8 17.97 -5.36 19.93
C VAL A 8 18.09 -5.50 18.42
N VAL A 9 19.17 -6.12 17.93
CA VAL A 9 19.36 -6.35 16.48
C VAL A 9 18.24 -7.21 15.90
N LEU A 10 17.85 -8.29 16.60
CA LEU A 10 16.75 -9.14 16.16
C LEU A 10 15.43 -8.36 16.07
N VAL A 11 15.10 -7.55 17.07
CA VAL A 11 13.89 -6.72 17.05
C VAL A 11 13.91 -5.73 15.89
N LEU A 12 15.06 -5.10 15.61
CA LEU A 12 15.22 -4.21 14.45
C LEU A 12 15.05 -4.94 13.12
N CYS A 13 15.62 -6.14 12.97
CA CYS A 13 15.43 -6.96 11.77
C CYS A 13 13.95 -7.32 11.56
N LEU A 14 13.26 -7.76 12.61
CA LEU A 14 11.83 -8.09 12.54
C LEU A 14 10.96 -6.87 12.20
N ALA A 15 11.28 -5.70 12.78
CA ALA A 15 10.62 -4.45 12.45
C ALA A 15 10.83 -4.08 10.97
N GLY A 16 12.06 -4.23 10.47
CA GLY A 16 12.40 -4.00 9.05
C GLY A 16 11.64 -4.93 8.11
N VAL A 17 11.62 -6.24 8.37
CA VAL A 17 10.87 -7.23 7.58
C VAL A 17 9.37 -6.91 7.57
N THR A 18 8.82 -6.51 8.72
CA THR A 18 7.42 -6.11 8.85
C THR A 18 7.11 -4.86 8.02
N ALA A 19 7.99 -3.86 8.06
CA ALA A 19 7.85 -2.64 7.26
C ALA A 19 7.90 -2.93 5.76
N VAL A 20 8.85 -3.74 5.30
CA VAL A 20 8.95 -4.16 3.89
C VAL A 20 7.70 -4.92 3.46
N SER A 21 7.20 -5.82 4.31
CA SER A 21 5.98 -6.58 4.02
C SER A 21 4.76 -5.65 3.88
N MET A 22 4.63 -4.62 4.73
CA MET A 22 3.58 -3.61 4.60
C MET A 22 3.73 -2.81 3.30
N GLN A 23 4.95 -2.43 2.93
CA GLN A 23 5.21 -1.70 1.68
C GLN A 23 4.79 -2.52 0.45
N VAL A 24 5.19 -3.80 0.38
CA VAL A 24 4.80 -4.70 -0.72
C VAL A 24 3.28 -4.80 -0.83
N ARG A 25 2.59 -5.03 0.30
CA ARG A 25 1.12 -5.08 0.33
C ARG A 25 0.46 -3.79 -0.11
N CYS A 26 1.03 -2.63 0.23
CA CYS A 26 0.52 -1.34 -0.24
C CYS A 26 0.72 -1.19 -1.75
N VAL A 27 1.86 -1.61 -2.29
CA VAL A 27 2.14 -1.57 -3.74
C VAL A 27 1.19 -2.47 -4.51
N ASP A 28 0.96 -3.70 -4.04
CA ASP A 28 0.04 -4.64 -4.68
C ASP A 28 -1.40 -4.12 -4.64
N ALA A 29 -1.84 -3.60 -3.50
CA ALA A 29 -3.15 -2.96 -3.36
C ALA A 29 -3.32 -1.76 -4.30
N ALA A 30 -2.32 -0.86 -4.37
CA ALA A 30 -2.37 0.30 -5.25
C ALA A 30 -2.40 -0.12 -6.73
N ARG A 31 -1.55 -1.07 -7.15
CA ARG A 31 -1.54 -1.57 -8.54
C ARG A 31 -2.87 -2.17 -8.93
N GLU A 32 -3.48 -2.94 -8.04
CA GLU A 32 -4.76 -3.58 -8.34
C GLU A 32 -5.91 -2.58 -8.40
N ALA A 33 -5.95 -1.60 -7.48
CA ALA A 33 -6.91 -0.52 -7.57
C ALA A 33 -6.74 0.32 -8.84
N ALA A 34 -5.52 0.67 -9.23
CA ALA A 34 -5.29 1.45 -10.46
C ALA A 34 -5.80 0.71 -11.71
N ARG A 35 -5.56 -0.62 -11.79
CA ARG A 35 -6.06 -1.46 -12.90
C ARG A 35 -7.57 -1.57 -12.95
N LEU A 36 -8.23 -1.77 -11.81
CA LEU A 36 -9.69 -1.86 -11.75
C LEU A 36 -10.36 -0.51 -12.02
N ALA A 37 -9.79 0.57 -11.48
CA ALA A 37 -10.28 1.91 -11.72
C ALA A 37 -10.13 2.29 -13.20
N ALA A 38 -9.04 1.87 -13.87
CA ALA A 38 -8.84 2.11 -15.30
C ALA A 38 -9.95 1.50 -16.17
N ARG A 39 -10.60 0.42 -15.70
CA ARG A 39 -11.77 -0.21 -16.36
C ARG A 39 -13.09 0.51 -16.05
N GLY A 40 -13.05 1.58 -15.25
CA GLY A 40 -14.23 2.34 -14.82
C GLY A 40 -14.95 1.79 -13.60
N ASP A 41 -14.39 0.78 -12.92
CA ASP A 41 -14.99 0.22 -11.69
C ASP A 41 -14.23 0.67 -10.43
N GLU A 42 -14.45 1.93 -10.05
CA GLU A 42 -13.82 2.53 -8.86
C GLU A 42 -14.25 1.85 -7.55
N ARG A 43 -15.50 1.37 -7.46
CA ARG A 43 -15.98 0.71 -6.23
C ARG A 43 -15.24 -0.60 -6.01
N SER A 44 -15.18 -1.46 -7.03
CA SER A 44 -14.43 -2.70 -6.94
C SER A 44 -12.94 -2.46 -6.76
N ALA A 45 -12.38 -1.39 -7.35
CA ALA A 45 -10.99 -1.00 -7.14
C ALA A 45 -10.67 -0.73 -5.66
N VAL A 46 -11.47 0.09 -4.99
CA VAL A 46 -11.25 0.42 -3.58
C VAL A 46 -11.46 -0.81 -2.70
N ASP A 47 -12.45 -1.64 -2.99
CA ASP A 47 -12.70 -2.86 -2.21
C ASP A 47 -11.61 -3.92 -2.40
N ALA A 48 -11.07 -4.07 -3.61
CA ALA A 48 -9.91 -4.91 -3.86
C ALA A 48 -8.69 -4.41 -3.11
N ALA A 49 -8.36 -3.11 -3.23
CA ALA A 49 -7.26 -2.53 -2.48
C ALA A 49 -7.42 -2.70 -0.97
N ARG A 50 -8.63 -2.55 -0.41
CA ARG A 50 -8.88 -2.80 1.02
C ARG A 50 -8.62 -4.24 1.46
N ARG A 51 -8.87 -5.23 0.58
CA ARG A 51 -8.57 -6.65 0.86
C ARG A 51 -7.07 -6.93 0.87
N LEU A 52 -6.31 -6.30 -0.03
CA LEU A 52 -4.86 -6.48 -0.12
C LEU A 52 -4.11 -5.64 0.94
N ALA A 53 -4.58 -4.43 1.22
CA ALA A 53 -3.89 -3.47 2.06
C ALA A 53 -3.81 -3.90 3.53
N PRO A 54 -2.79 -3.45 4.27
CA PRO A 54 -2.70 -3.67 5.71
C PRO A 54 -3.88 -3.05 6.48
N SER A 55 -4.20 -3.59 7.66
CA SER A 55 -5.31 -3.11 8.48
C SER A 55 -5.13 -1.63 8.84
N GLY A 56 -6.18 -0.82 8.67
CA GLY A 56 -6.13 0.62 8.92
C GLY A 56 -5.53 1.45 7.79
N ALA A 57 -5.24 0.84 6.64
CA ALA A 57 -4.81 1.57 5.45
C ALA A 57 -5.93 2.46 4.89
N ARG A 58 -5.56 3.67 4.51
CA ARG A 58 -6.38 4.60 3.74
C ARG A 58 -6.14 4.33 2.26
N VAL A 59 -7.22 4.13 1.51
CA VAL A 59 -7.19 3.92 0.06
C VAL A 59 -7.85 5.12 -0.61
N GLN A 60 -7.16 5.72 -1.56
CA GLN A 60 -7.67 6.81 -2.39
C GLN A 60 -7.46 6.46 -3.85
N VAL A 61 -8.49 6.66 -4.65
CA VAL A 61 -8.42 6.51 -6.11
C VAL A 61 -8.95 7.79 -6.71
N HIS A 62 -8.23 8.35 -7.67
CA HIS A 62 -8.68 9.52 -8.43
C HIS A 62 -8.26 9.40 -9.88
N ARG A 63 -8.99 10.09 -10.75
CA ARG A 63 -8.64 10.28 -12.15
C ARG A 63 -7.78 11.52 -12.30
N ASP A 64 -6.70 11.39 -13.05
CA ASP A 64 -5.77 12.44 -13.44
C ASP A 64 -5.61 12.40 -14.96
N GLY A 65 -6.42 13.21 -15.66
CA GLY A 65 -6.55 13.16 -17.12
C GLY A 65 -6.97 11.78 -17.63
N ASP A 66 -6.10 11.18 -18.45
CA ASP A 66 -6.28 9.84 -19.01
C ASP A 66 -5.75 8.72 -18.11
N PHE A 67 -5.35 9.04 -16.88
CA PHE A 67 -4.82 8.07 -15.93
C PHE A 67 -5.70 7.94 -14.69
N LEU A 68 -5.72 6.74 -14.12
CA LEU A 68 -6.27 6.44 -12.81
C LEU A 68 -5.12 6.20 -11.85
N VAL A 69 -5.13 6.99 -10.78
CA VAL A 69 -4.12 7.00 -9.75
C VAL A 69 -4.71 6.42 -8.47
N ALA A 70 -4.12 5.33 -7.99
CA ALA A 70 -4.44 4.75 -6.71
C ALA A 70 -3.32 5.00 -5.71
N THR A 71 -3.67 5.48 -4.53
CA THR A 71 -2.76 5.70 -3.40
C THR A 71 -3.25 4.91 -2.20
N VAL A 72 -2.35 4.13 -1.59
CA VAL A 72 -2.59 3.35 -0.38
C VAL A 72 -1.60 3.78 0.67
N GLU A 73 -2.08 4.19 1.82
CA GLU A 73 -1.26 4.69 2.92
C GLU A 73 -1.64 4.00 4.24
N VAL A 74 -0.65 3.58 5.01
CA VAL A 74 -0.86 3.01 6.34
C VAL A 74 0.19 3.53 7.32
N HIS A 75 -0.21 3.72 8.57
CA HIS A 75 0.70 4.05 9.65
C HIS A 75 1.12 2.77 10.37
N SER A 76 2.42 2.59 10.58
CA SER A 76 2.92 1.41 11.30
C SER A 76 2.51 1.47 12.77
N LYS A 77 1.92 0.40 13.29
CA LYS A 77 1.60 0.30 14.73
C LYS A 77 2.85 0.25 15.61
N LEU A 78 3.95 -0.28 15.08
CA LEU A 78 5.23 -0.40 15.80
C LEU A 78 6.00 0.92 15.80
N LEU A 79 5.83 1.72 14.74
CA LEU A 79 6.49 3.01 14.56
C LEU A 79 5.44 4.01 14.09
N PRO A 80 4.64 4.60 15.00
CA PRO A 80 3.51 5.47 14.64
C PRO A 80 3.90 6.69 13.81
N ALA A 81 5.15 7.14 13.94
CA ALA A 81 5.72 8.23 13.16
C ALA A 81 6.09 7.83 11.72
N LEU A 82 5.99 6.55 11.36
CA LEU A 82 6.39 6.03 10.05
C LEU A 82 5.15 5.68 9.23
N ALA A 83 4.84 6.56 8.28
CA ALA A 83 3.82 6.33 7.27
C ALA A 83 4.43 5.53 6.10
N ILE A 84 3.77 4.44 5.74
CA ILE A 84 4.12 3.58 4.62
C ILE A 84 3.07 3.85 3.54
N ALA A 85 3.50 4.38 2.40
CA ALA A 85 2.63 4.73 1.30
C ALA A 85 3.11 4.12 -0.02
N ALA A 86 2.15 3.78 -0.88
CA ALA A 86 2.40 3.36 -2.24
C ALA A 86 1.41 4.03 -3.18
N ARG A 87 1.91 4.44 -4.35
CA ARG A 87 1.11 5.02 -5.44
C ARG A 87 1.30 4.18 -6.69
N ALA A 88 0.21 3.90 -7.39
CA ALA A 88 0.21 3.24 -8.68
C ALA A 88 -0.68 4.02 -9.66
N VAL A 89 -0.32 3.96 -10.94
CA VAL A 89 -1.00 4.69 -12.01
C VAL A 89 -1.28 3.71 -13.15
N SER A 90 -2.46 3.80 -13.76
CA SER A 90 -2.84 3.05 -14.95
C SER A 90 -3.59 3.95 -15.92
N ALA A 91 -3.32 3.85 -17.22
CA ALA A 91 -4.11 4.55 -18.22
C ALA A 91 -5.56 4.03 -18.21
N ALA A 92 -6.52 4.93 -18.37
CA ALA A 92 -7.92 4.60 -18.55
C ALA A 92 -8.09 3.79 -19.83
N GLU A 93 -8.92 2.76 -19.78
CA GLU A 93 -9.25 1.99 -20.98
C GLU A 93 -10.01 2.91 -21.94
N SER A 94 -9.41 3.16 -23.12
CA SER A 94 -10.08 3.88 -24.18
C SER A 94 -11.24 3.01 -24.66
N ARG A 95 -12.47 3.43 -24.34
CA ARG A 95 -13.70 2.80 -24.82
C ARG A 95 -13.77 3.02 -26.34
N GLN A 96 -13.12 2.17 -27.11
CA GLN A 96 -13.12 2.17 -28.57
C GLN A 96 -13.93 0.99 -29.10
#